data_AF-A0A943IKH8-F1
#
_entry.id   AF-A0A943IKH8-F1
#
_cell.length_a   1.000
_cell.length_b   1.000
_cell.length_c   1.000
_cell.angle_alpha   90.00
_cell.angle_beta   90.00
_cell.angle_gamma   90.00
#
_symmetry.space_group_name_H-M   'P 1'
#
loop_
_entity.id
_entity.type
_entity.pdbx_description
1 polymer ?
#
loop_
_entity_poly.entity_id
_entity_poly.type
_entity_poly.pdbx_seq_one_letter_code
_entity_poly.pdbx_strand_id
1 'polypeptide(L)' 'MGEQQKMTIEEAIAILDPETSRAALFGYRYFGGFRGSEAVLAATEEACRVAVRVMREYLEKKGGEPT' A
#
# COMPACT_ATOMS: atom_id res chain seq x y z
N MET A 1 20.61 7.39 4.35
CA MET A 1 19.49 6.52 3.92
C MET A 1 18.22 7.20 4.40
N GLY A 2 17.48 7.80 3.45
CA GLY A 2 16.36 8.68 3.75
C GLY A 2 15.26 7.98 4.53
N GLU A 3 14.59 8.74 5.38
CA GLU A 3 13.39 8.33 6.09
C GLU A 3 12.44 7.61 5.12
N GLN A 4 12.13 6.34 5.37
CA GLN A 4 11.01 5.67 4.70
C GLN A 4 9.76 6.47 5.07
N GLN A 5 9.32 7.38 4.20
CA GLN A 5 7.99 7.96 4.31
C GLN A 5 7.01 6.80 4.44
N LYS A 6 6.32 6.73 5.59
CA LYS A 6 5.28 5.71 5.81
C LYS A 6 4.18 5.93 4.78
N MET A 7 3.95 4.92 3.95
CA MET A 7 2.84 4.92 2.99
C MET A 7 1.53 5.21 3.70
N THR A 8 0.77 6.15 3.16
CA THR A 8 -0.57 6.51 3.64
C THR A 8 -1.60 5.44 3.28
N ILE A 9 -2.79 5.51 3.88
CA ILE A 9 -3.88 4.57 3.54
C ILE A 9 -4.35 4.83 2.11
N GLU A 10 -4.41 6.10 1.70
CA GLU A 10 -4.80 6.53 0.36
C GLU A 10 -3.84 6.02 -0.71
N GLU A 11 -2.53 6.08 -0.47
CA GLU A 11 -1.52 5.52 -1.38
C GLU A 11 -1.61 3.99 -1.45
N ALA A 12 -1.81 3.32 -0.31
CA ALA A 12 -2.00 1.88 -0.28
C ALA A 12 -3.26 1.45 -1.06
N ILE A 13 -4.37 2.20 -0.92
CA ILE A 13 -5.58 1.98 -1.71
C ILE A 13 -5.29 2.18 -3.19
N ALA A 14 -4.62 3.28 -3.56
CA ALA A 14 -4.31 3.56 -4.96
C ALA A 14 -3.50 2.43 -5.63
N ILE A 15 -2.62 1.76 -4.86
CA ILE A 15 -1.82 0.61 -5.30
C ILE A 15 -2.64 -0.68 -5.37
N LEU A 16 -3.54 -0.93 -4.41
CA LEU A 16 -4.26 -2.20 -4.28
C LEU A 16 -5.59 -2.25 -5.02
N ASP A 17 -6.21 -1.10 -5.29
CA ASP A 17 -7.49 -1.01 -6.00
C ASP A 17 -7.31 -1.36 -7.49
N PRO A 18 -8.04 -2.35 -8.03
CA PRO A 18 -7.98 -2.70 -9.45
C PRO A 18 -8.22 -1.52 -10.40
N GLU A 19 -9.00 -0.51 -10.02
CA GLU A 19 -9.32 0.65 -10.86
C GLU A 19 -8.12 1.62 -11.00
N THR A 20 -7.27 1.71 -9.98
CA THR A 20 -6.16 2.70 -9.92
C THR A 20 -4.77 2.08 -9.91
N SER A 21 -4.66 0.79 -9.55
CA SER A 21 -3.39 0.06 -9.35
C SER A 21 -2.43 0.20 -10.52
N ARG A 22 -2.93 0.10 -11.75
CA ARG A 22 -2.10 0.25 -12.96
C ARG A 22 -1.42 1.61 -13.04
N ALA A 23 -2.16 2.69 -12.78
CA ALA A 23 -1.64 4.05 -12.84
C ALA A 23 -0.64 4.31 -11.70
N ALA A 24 -0.98 3.87 -10.48
CA ALA A 24 -0.10 4.00 -9.32
C ALA A 24 1.22 3.25 -9.53
N LEU A 25 1.17 1.96 -9.90
CA LEU A 25 2.36 1.13 -10.12
C LEU A 25 3.19 1.60 -11.31
N PHE A 26 2.57 2.20 -12.34
CA PHE A 26 3.31 2.84 -13.41
C PHE A 26 4.16 4.01 -12.90
N GLY A 27 3.64 4.83 -11.98
CA GLY A 27 4.41 5.90 -11.34
C GLY A 27 5.65 5.36 -10.63
N TYR A 28 5.50 4.35 -9.77
CA TYR A 28 6.63 3.72 -9.06
C TYR A 28 7.65 3.12 -10.03
N ARG A 29 7.19 2.46 -11.10
CA ARG A 29 8.08 1.91 -12.13
C ARG A 29 8.85 3.01 -12.86
N TYR A 30 8.17 4.07 -13.27
CA TYR A 30 8.74 5.17 -14.03
C TYR A 30 9.79 5.94 -13.21
N PHE A 31 9.44 6.33 -11.99
CA PHE A 31 10.35 7.07 -11.11
C PHE A 31 11.46 6.21 -10.50
N GLY A 32 11.29 4.88 -10.44
CA GLY A 32 12.33 3.94 -10.02
C GLY A 32 13.47 3.76 -11.03
N GLY A 33 13.35 4.29 -12.25
CA GLY A 33 14.38 4.20 -13.29
C GLY A 33 14.80 2.76 -13.57
N PHE A 34 16.12 2.48 -13.55
CA PHE A 34 16.67 1.13 -13.72
C PHE A 34 16.20 0.13 -12.65
N ARG A 35 15.72 0.61 -11.50
CA ARG A 35 15.18 -0.19 -10.40
C ARG A 35 13.65 -0.11 -10.32
N GLY A 36 12.98 0.21 -11.42
CA GLY A 36 11.53 0.37 -11.48
C GLY A 36 10.77 -0.88 -11.03
N SER A 37 11.29 -2.07 -11.30
CA SER A 37 10.69 -3.33 -10.84
C SER A 37 10.79 -3.48 -9.31
N GLU A 38 11.94 -3.17 -8.71
CA GLU A 38 12.10 -3.19 -7.25
C GLU A 38 11.29 -2.10 -6.56
N ALA A 39 11.14 -0.93 -7.18
CA ALA A 39 10.29 0.14 -6.69
C ALA A 39 8.82 -0.28 -6.63
N VAL A 40 8.33 -0.96 -7.69
CA VAL A 40 6.98 -1.54 -7.72
C VAL A 40 6.80 -2.60 -6.63
N LEU A 41 7.78 -3.49 -6.45
CA LEU A 41 7.72 -4.54 -5.43
C LEU A 41 7.67 -3.92 -4.02
N ALA A 42 8.58 -2.99 -3.71
CA ALA A 42 8.62 -2.32 -2.41
C ALA A 42 7.33 -1.54 -2.11
N ALA A 43 6.77 -0.85 -3.12
CA ALA A 43 5.50 -0.15 -2.97
C ALA A 43 4.34 -1.12 -2.69
N THR A 44 4.30 -2.24 -3.39
CA THR A 44 3.26 -3.26 -3.20
C THR A 44 3.36 -3.92 -1.83
N GLU A 45 4.57 -4.23 -1.38
CA GLU A 45 4.82 -4.81 -0.04
C GLU A 45 4.36 -3.86 1.07
N GLU A 46 4.66 -2.57 0.97
CA GLU A 46 4.23 -1.59 1.96
C GLU A 46 2.71 -1.37 1.92
N ALA A 47 2.10 -1.35 0.73
CA ALA A 47 0.64 -1.27 0.60
C ALA A 47 -0.05 -2.47 1.27
N CYS A 48 0.48 -3.69 1.07
CA CYS A 48 0.00 -4.90 1.75
C CYS A 48 0.13 -4.78 3.28
N ARG A 49 1.23 -4.23 3.80
CA ARG A 49 1.40 -4.02 5.26
C ARG A 49 0.37 -3.05 5.82
N VAL A 50 0.13 -1.94 5.12
CA VAL A 50 -0.89 -0.96 5.50
C VAL A 50 -2.28 -1.62 5.49
N ALA A 51 -2.63 -2.34 4.43
CA ALA A 51 -3.92 -3.02 4.31
C ALA A 51 -4.13 -4.07 5.42
N VAL A 52 -3.12 -4.92 5.70
CA VAL A 52 -3.21 -5.93 6.77
C VAL A 52 -3.39 -5.28 8.13
N ARG A 53 -2.70 -4.17 8.42
CA ARG A 53 -2.90 -3.41 9.66
C ARG A 53 -4.36 -2.95 9.79
N VAL A 54 -4.89 -2.30 8.76
CA VAL A 54 -6.28 -1.80 8.75
C VAL A 54 -7.30 -2.94 8.88
N MET A 55 -7.10 -4.06 8.17
CA MET A 55 -7.98 -5.22 8.27
C MET A 55 -7.99 -5.83 9.67
N ARG A 56 -6.83 -5.89 10.35
CA ARG A 56 -6.75 -6.36 11.74
C ARG A 56 -7.46 -5.41 12.71
N GLU A 57 -7.22 -4.11 12.59
CA GLU A 57 -7.91 -3.10 13.40
C GLU A 57 -9.44 -3.14 13.20
N TYR A 58 -9.91 -3.38 11.97
CA TYR A 58 -11.33 -3.57 11.68
C TYR A 58 -11.90 -4.81 12.39
N LEU A 59 -11.19 -5.94 12.35
CA LEU A 59 -11.63 -7.16 13.03
C LEU A 59 -11.67 -6.99 14.56
N GLU A 60 -10.69 -6.30 15.16
CA GLU A 60 -10.67 -6.00 16.59
C GLU A 60 -11.84 -5.11 17.01
N LYS A 61 -12.14 -4.06 16.23
CA LYS A 61 -13.29 -3.18 16.47
C LYS A 61 -14.61 -3.93 16.33
N LYS A 62 -14.77 -4.72 15.25
CA LYS A 62 -15.96 -5.54 15.01
C LYS A 62 -16.17 -6.61 16.08
N GLY A 63 -15.09 -7.19 16.61
CA GLY A 63 -15.14 -8.16 17.72
C GLY A 63 -15.50 -7.55 19.08
N GLY A 64 -15.49 -6.21 19.20
CA GLY A 64 -15.88 -5.46 20.40
C GLY A 64 -17.27 -4.80 20.32
N GLU A 65 -17.95 -4.85 19.17
CA GLU A 65 -19.33 -4.38 19.03
C GLU A 65 -20.29 -5.53 19.38
N PRO A 66 -21.17 -5.38 20.40
CA PRO A 66 -22.24 -6.35 20.61
C PRO A 66 -23.21 -6.27 19.43
N THR A 67 -23.26 -7.33 18.62
CA THR A 67 -24.33 -7.57 17.63
C THR A 67 -25.66 -7.83 18.30
#